data_AF-A0A352RV99-F1
#
_entry.id   AF-A0A352RV99-F1
#
_cell.length_a   1.000
_cell.length_b   1.000
_cell.length_c   1.000
_cell.angle_alpha   90.00
_cell.angle_beta   90.00
_cell.angle_gamma   90.00
#
_symmetry.space_group_name_H-M   'P 1'
#
loop_
_entity.id
_entity.type
_entity.pdbx_description
1 polymer ?
#
loop_
_entity_poly.entity_id
_entity_poly.type
_entity_poly.pdbx_seq_one_letter_code
_entity_poly.pdbx_strand_id
1 'polypeptide(L)' 'LGYKPLQIVIKMVRCNGQPVAKLSDTPEKTMCDDPGYLSYLRQVFAVQAPA' A
#
# COMPACT_ATOMS: atom_id res chain seq x y z
N LEU A 1 20.36 -15.68 -23.43
CA LEU A 1 20.71 -15.52 -22.00
C LEU A 1 19.70 -14.53 -21.40
N GLY A 2 18.77 -15.00 -20.56
CA GLY A 2 17.72 -14.15 -19.97
C GLY A 2 18.04 -13.90 -18.50
N TYR A 3 18.54 -12.73 -18.15
CA TYR A 3 18.86 -12.38 -16.77
C TYR A 3 17.59 -11.97 -16.01
N LYS A 4 17.45 -12.43 -14.76
CA LYS A 4 16.32 -12.06 -13.91
C LYS A 4 16.40 -10.55 -13.58
N PRO A 5 15.35 -9.77 -13.85
CA PRO A 5 15.35 -8.34 -13.53
C PRO A 5 15.30 -8.11 -12.02
N LEU A 6 15.92 -7.02 -11.58
CA LEU A 6 15.89 -6.61 -10.19
C LEU A 6 14.51 -6.03 -9.84
N GLN A 7 13.92 -6.49 -8.75
CA GLN A 7 12.62 -6.04 -8.26
C GLN A 7 12.83 -4.98 -7.16
N ILE A 8 12.89 -3.70 -7.55
CA ILE A 8 13.04 -2.57 -6.62
C ILE A 8 11.76 -1.74 -6.62
N VAL A 9 11.35 -1.25 -5.45
CA VAL A 9 10.25 -0.30 -5.29
C VAL A 9 10.69 0.90 -4.45
N ILE A 10 10.24 2.09 -4.84
CA ILE A 10 10.30 3.31 -4.03
C ILE A 10 8.86 3.79 -3.83
N LYS A 11 8.48 4.09 -2.60
CA LYS A 11 7.14 4.58 -2.24
C LYS A 11 7.24 5.71 -1.22
N MET A 12 6.35 6.68 -1.31
CA MET A 12 6.14 7.66 -0.24
C MET A 12 5.41 6.98 0.92
N VAL A 13 5.96 7.07 2.12
CA VAL A 13 5.38 6.49 3.36
C VAL A 13 4.77 7.56 4.27
N ARG A 14 5.23 8.81 4.14
CA ARG A 14 4.73 9.96 4.91
C ARG A 14 4.63 11.22 4.09
N CYS A 15 3.64 12.06 4.40
CA CYS A 15 3.48 13.42 3.89
C CYS A 15 3.09 14.33 5.06
N ASN A 16 3.81 15.44 5.26
CA ASN A 16 3.58 16.35 6.40
C ASN A 16 3.57 15.65 7.77
N GLY A 17 4.41 14.62 7.95
CA GLY A 17 4.48 13.82 9.18
C GLY A 17 3.37 12.77 9.34
N GLN A 18 2.35 12.78 8.48
CA GLN A 18 1.23 11.83 8.53
C GLN A 18 1.46 10.62 7.62
N PRO A 19 0.90 9.44 7.95
CA PRO A 19 0.99 8.26 7.08
C PRO A 19 0.24 8.51 5.77
N VAL A 20 0.75 7.92 4.69
CA VAL A 20 0.05 7.81 3.40
C VAL A 20 0.04 6.36 2.95
N ALA A 21 -0.98 5.95 2.20
CA ALA A 21 -1.09 4.59 1.73
C ALA A 21 -1.63 4.54 0.30
N LYS A 22 -1.22 3.51 -0.44
CA LYS A 22 -1.83 3.13 -1.71
C LYS A 22 -2.67 1.88 -1.50
N LEU A 23 -3.99 2.02 -1.63
CA LEU A 23 -4.91 0.88 -1.70
C LEU A 23 -4.83 0.29 -3.12
N SER A 24 -4.73 -1.03 -3.21
CA SER A 24 -4.69 -1.75 -4.48
C SER A 24 -5.63 -2.94 -4.39
N ASP A 25 -6.26 -3.28 -5.50
CA ASP A 25 -7.15 -4.45 -5.59
C ASP A 25 -6.40 -5.78 -5.39
N THR A 26 -5.09 -5.78 -5.64
CA THR A 26 -4.20 -6.92 -5.37
C THR A 26 -3.55 -6.76 -3.99
N PRO A 27 -3.65 -7.76 -3.09
CA PRO A 27 -3.13 -7.67 -1.73
C PRO A 27 -1.63 -7.36 -1.67
N GLU A 28 -0.85 -7.90 -2.61
CA GLU A 28 0.62 -7.77 -2.72
C GLU A 28 1.14 -6.33 -2.88
N LYS A 29 0.28 -5.38 -3.26
CA LYS A 29 0.69 -4.00 -3.58
C LYS A 29 0.42 -2.99 -2.47
N THR A 30 -0.23 -3.41 -1.40
CA THR A 30 -0.46 -2.56 -0.22
C THR A 30 0.82 -2.53 0.62
N MET A 31 1.47 -1.38 0.70
CA MET A 31 2.51 -1.12 1.70
C MET A 31 2.10 0.12 2.47
N CYS A 32 1.75 -0.07 3.73
CA CYS A 32 1.59 0.96 4.75
C CYS A 32 2.03 0.31 6.06
N ASP A 33 2.83 1.04 6.83
CA ASP A 33 3.36 0.64 8.14
C ASP A 33 2.35 0.84 9.28
N ASP A 34 1.19 1.44 8.98
CA ASP A 34 0.10 1.69 9.92
C ASP A 34 -1.18 0.91 9.51
N PRO A 35 -1.44 -0.24 10.15
CA PRO A 35 -2.65 -1.03 9.91
C PRO A 35 -3.95 -0.29 10.28
N GLY A 36 -3.88 0.62 11.25
CA GLY A 36 -5.03 1.44 11.66
C GLY A 36 -5.42 2.42 10.57
N TYR A 37 -4.43 3.10 9.98
CA TYR A 37 -4.64 4.01 8.85
C TYR A 37 -5.20 3.30 7.62
N LEU A 38 -4.74 2.08 7.31
CA LEU A 38 -5.32 1.26 6.24
C LEU A 38 -6.80 0.93 6.51
N SER A 39 -7.13 0.53 7.73
CA SER A 39 -8.50 0.20 8.13
C SER A 39 -9.42 1.42 8.02
N TYR A 40 -8.92 2.58 8.47
CA TYR A 40 -9.59 3.87 8.33
C TYR A 40 -9.87 4.21 6.85
N LEU A 41 -8.85 4.13 5.98
CA LEU A 41 -9.04 4.42 4.56
C LEU A 41 -10.05 3.48 3.90
N ARG A 42 -10.02 2.18 4.22
CA ARG A 42 -11.00 1.21 3.72
C ARG A 42 -12.43 1.57 4.13
N GLN A 43 -12.62 1.98 5.38
CA GLN A 43 -13.92 2.41 5.87
C GLN A 43 -14.42 3.68 5.16
N VAL A 44 -13.56 4.71 5.07
CA VAL A 44 -13.92 6.01 4.46
C VAL A 44 -14.27 5.85 2.98
N PHE A 45 -13.55 5.00 2.26
CA PHE A 45 -13.76 4.78 0.83
C PHE A 45 -14.63 3.55 0.51
N ALA A 46 -15.24 2.91 1.52
CA ALA A 46 -16.06 1.70 1.37
C ALA A 46 -15.37 0.57 0.57
N VAL A 47 -14.06 0.39 0.76
CA VAL A 47 -13.24 -0.62 0.06
C VAL A 47 -13.18 -1.90 0.88
N GLN A 48 -13.65 -3.01 0.32
CA GLN A 48 -13.57 -4.31 0.97
C GLN A 48 -12.11 -4.75 1.13
N ALA A 49 -11.81 -5.46 2.23
CA ALA A 49 -10.53 -6.13 2.37
C ALA A 49 -10.40 -7.17 1.23
N PRO A 50 -9.25 -7.26 0.55
CA PRO A 50 -9.01 -8.36 -0.38
C PRO A 50 -9.16 -9.68 0.38
N ALA A 51 -9.72 -10.68 -0.30
CA ALA A 51 -9.88 -12.05 0.21
C ALA A 51 -8.53 -12.72 0.46
#